data_AF-A0A172ZLQ6-F1
#
_entry.id   AF-A0A172ZLQ6-F1
#
_cell.length_a   1.000
_cell.length_b   1.000
_cell.length_c   1.000
_cell.angle_alpha   90.00
_cell.angle_beta   90.00
_cell.angle_gamma   90.00
#
_symmetry.space_group_name_H-M   'P 1'
#
loop_
_entity.id
_entity.type
_entity.pdbx_description
1 polymer ?
#
loop_
_entity_poly.entity_id
_entity_poly.type
_entity_poly.pdbx_seq_one_letter_code
_entity_poly.pdbx_strand_id
1 'polypeptide(L)'
;MDNPIAALTKVTEELSQNIFQLSYEEMESFVQQREALINSTNDYFMEHPVTPEDKEQIEHILSYDEAIKSRMMELKNEAAKWLTQRNAAKSQRSAYEMNYSADSMLMDRKK
;
A
#
# COMPACT_ATOMS: atom_id res chain seq x y z
N MET A 1 0.71 -1.34 31.53
CA MET A 1 0.72 -0.82 30.16
C MET A 1 -0.71 -0.56 29.74
N ASP A 2 -0.98 0.44 28.90
CA ASP A 2 -2.31 0.63 28.31
C ASP A 2 -2.67 -0.58 27.42
N ASN A 3 -3.96 -0.95 27.35
CA ASN A 3 -4.41 -2.14 26.59
C ASN A 3 -4.14 -1.93 25.08
N PRO A 4 -3.22 -2.70 24.47
CA PRO A 4 -2.88 -2.55 23.05
C PRO A 4 -4.04 -2.92 22.10
N ILE A 5 -4.99 -3.76 22.55
CA ILE A 5 -6.18 -4.14 21.76
C ILE A 5 -7.12 -2.94 21.58
N ALA A 6 -7.31 -2.14 22.62
CA ALA A 6 -8.13 -0.93 22.53
C ALA A 6 -7.52 0.10 21.57
N ALA A 7 -6.19 0.28 21.63
CA ALA A 7 -5.46 1.15 20.70
C ALA A 7 -5.55 0.64 19.25
N LEU A 8 -5.38 -0.68 19.06
CA LEU A 8 -5.50 -1.33 17.75
C LEU A 8 -6.92 -1.19 17.17
N THR A 9 -7.94 -1.33 18.00
CA THR A 9 -9.35 -1.13 17.60
C THR A 9 -9.55 0.29 17.10
N LYS A 10 -9.13 1.29 17.88
CA LYS A 10 -9.26 2.70 17.53
C LYS A 10 -8.57 3.04 16.20
N VAL A 11 -7.32 2.61 16.01
CA VAL A 11 -6.57 2.88 14.78
C VAL A 11 -7.23 2.19 13.58
N THR A 12 -7.80 1.00 13.77
CA THR A 12 -8.54 0.29 12.72
C THR A 12 -9.83 1.00 12.34
N GLU A 13 -10.60 1.48 13.32
CA GLU A 13 -11.84 2.23 13.11
C GLU A 13 -11.58 3.57 12.40
N GLU A 14 -10.60 4.35 12.88
CA GLU A 14 -10.21 5.63 12.28
C GLU A 14 -9.83 5.46 10.81
N LEU A 15 -9.07 4.41 10.50
CA LEU A 15 -8.70 4.09 9.13
C LEU A 15 -9.92 3.69 8.29
N SER A 16 -10.80 2.85 8.84
CA SER A 16 -11.95 2.30 8.10
C SER A 16 -12.88 3.38 7.54
N GLN A 17 -12.97 4.53 8.21
CA GLN A 17 -13.82 5.65 7.79
C GLN A 17 -13.43 6.24 6.43
N ASN A 18 -12.13 6.22 6.10
CA ASN A 18 -11.60 6.85 4.89
C ASN A 18 -10.75 5.90 4.04
N ILE A 19 -10.93 4.58 4.22
CA ILE A 19 -10.06 3.55 3.65
C ILE A 19 -9.84 3.66 2.14
N PHE A 20 -10.88 4.04 1.39
CA PHE A 20 -10.81 4.18 -0.08
C PHE A 20 -10.13 5.47 -0.55
N GLN A 21 -9.90 6.43 0.35
CA GLN A 21 -9.26 7.72 0.05
C GLN A 21 -7.78 7.73 0.42
N LEU A 22 -7.31 6.71 1.15
CA LEU A 22 -5.93 6.65 1.59
C LEU A 22 -4.96 6.53 0.42
N SER A 23 -3.91 7.34 0.49
CA SER A 23 -2.71 7.21 -0.33
C SER A 23 -1.91 5.95 0.03
N TYR A 24 -0.91 5.63 -0.80
CA TYR A 24 0.02 4.54 -0.52
C TYR A 24 0.79 4.79 0.79
N GLU A 25 1.25 6.02 0.99
CA GLU A 25 2.05 6.43 2.15
C GLU A 25 1.23 6.34 3.46
N GLU A 26 -0.03 6.75 3.42
CA GLU A 26 -0.94 6.64 4.57
C GLU A 26 -1.25 5.17 4.90
N MET A 27 -1.46 4.34 3.88
CA MET A 27 -1.67 2.91 4.04
C MET A 27 -0.43 2.22 4.62
N GLU A 28 0.77 2.58 4.16
CA GLU A 28 2.04 2.05 4.68
C GLU A 28 2.25 2.44 6.15
N SER A 29 2.05 3.71 6.49
CA SER A 29 2.14 4.21 7.87
C SER A 29 1.17 3.48 8.80
N PHE A 30 -0.06 3.24 8.35
CA PHE A 30 -1.03 2.46 9.13
C PHE A 30 -0.55 1.03 9.37
N VAL A 31 -0.07 0.32 8.34
CA VAL A 31 0.37 -1.07 8.50
C VAL A 31 1.52 -1.16 9.51
N GLN A 32 2.46 -0.21 9.47
CA GLN A 32 3.56 -0.14 10.44
C GLN A 32 3.05 0.10 11.87
N GLN A 33 2.10 1.03 12.06
CA GLN A 33 1.48 1.28 13.36
C GLN A 33 0.72 0.05 13.89
N ARG A 34 -0.07 -0.60 13.01
CA ARG A 34 -0.80 -1.83 13.31
C ARG A 34 0.14 -2.95 13.72
N GLU A 35 1.25 -3.14 13.02
CA GLU A 35 2.25 -4.16 13.35
C GLU A 35 2.90 -3.90 14.71
N ALA A 36 3.25 -2.65 15.03
CA ALA A 36 3.81 -2.30 16.33
C ALA A 36 2.84 -2.60 17.49
N LEU A 37 1.54 -2.36 17.29
CA LEU A 37 0.50 -2.68 18.26
C LEU A 37 0.27 -4.19 18.39
N ILE A 38 0.24 -4.93 17.28
CA ILE A 38 0.13 -6.40 17.32
C ILE A 38 1.34 -7.02 18.04
N ASN A 39 2.53 -6.47 17.87
CA ASN A 39 3.70 -6.98 18.59
C ASN A 39 3.57 -6.77 20.10
N SER A 40 2.99 -5.64 20.55
CA SER A 40 2.78 -5.39 21.98
C SER A 40 1.63 -6.19 22.60
N THR A 41 0.68 -6.70 21.81
CA THR A 41 -0.39 -7.58 22.34
C THR A 41 0.17 -8.92 22.82
N ASN A 42 1.21 -9.45 22.17
CA ASN A 42 1.88 -10.68 22.61
C ASN A 42 2.48 -10.50 24.02
N ASP A 43 3.20 -9.40 24.23
CA ASP A 43 3.79 -9.08 25.54
C ASP A 43 2.70 -8.83 26.59
N TYR A 44 1.62 -8.13 26.21
CA TYR A 44 0.48 -7.87 27.09
C TYR A 44 -0.18 -9.16 27.60
N PHE A 45 -0.41 -10.13 26.72
CA PHE A 45 -1.04 -11.41 27.08
C PHE A 45 -0.13 -12.38 27.84
N MET A 46 1.18 -12.11 27.94
CA MET A 46 2.05 -12.83 28.88
C MET A 46 1.78 -12.45 30.33
N GLU A 47 1.35 -11.21 30.56
CA GLU A 47 1.08 -10.66 31.91
C GLU A 47 -0.41 -10.63 32.26
N HIS A 48 -1.29 -10.64 31.26
CA HIS A 48 -2.73 -10.48 31.43
C HIS A 48 -3.48 -11.63 30.75
N PRO A 49 -4.41 -12.32 31.44
CA PRO A 49 -5.22 -13.35 30.81
C PRO A 49 -6.19 -12.72 29.80
N VAL A 50 -6.39 -13.39 28.67
CA VAL A 50 -7.35 -12.97 27.64
C VAL A 50 -8.75 -12.91 28.22
N THR A 51 -9.41 -11.77 28.08
CA THR A 51 -10.79 -11.57 28.53
C THR A 51 -11.79 -11.75 27.38
N PRO A 52 -13.09 -11.97 27.68
CA PRO A 52 -14.14 -11.96 26.65
C PRO A 52 -14.22 -10.65 25.86
N GLU A 53 -13.98 -9.51 26.54
CA GLU A 53 -13.94 -8.18 25.92
C GLU A 53 -12.81 -8.07 24.88
N ASP A 54 -11.61 -8.56 25.22
CA ASP A 54 -10.48 -8.58 24.27
C ASP A 54 -10.82 -9.40 23.02
N LYS A 55 -11.52 -10.52 23.21
CA LYS A 55 -11.96 -11.37 22.09
C LYS A 55 -12.97 -10.65 21.19
N GLU A 56 -13.95 -9.96 21.76
CA GLU A 56 -14.92 -9.17 21.00
C GLU A 56 -14.23 -8.05 20.20
N GLN A 57 -13.28 -7.34 20.81
CA GLN A 57 -12.49 -6.30 20.13
C GLN A 57 -11.64 -6.90 19.00
N ILE A 58 -11.01 -8.05 19.21
CA ILE A 58 -10.24 -8.74 18.16
C ILE A 58 -11.15 -9.16 17.00
N GLU A 59 -12.32 -9.73 17.27
CA GLU A 59 -13.30 -10.10 16.23
C GLU A 59 -13.78 -8.86 15.46
N HIS A 60 -14.00 -7.75 16.16
CA HIS A 60 -14.33 -6.47 15.53
C HIS A 60 -13.22 -5.98 14.60
N ILE A 61 -11.96 -5.97 15.04
CA ILE A 61 -10.80 -5.59 14.21
C ILE A 61 -10.71 -6.49 12.96
N LEU A 62 -10.84 -7.80 13.13
CA LEU A 62 -10.74 -8.77 12.03
C LEU A 62 -11.84 -8.57 10.97
N SER A 63 -12.99 -8.01 11.33
CA SER A 63 -14.06 -7.72 10.37
C SER A 63 -13.66 -6.70 9.29
N TYR A 64 -12.65 -5.86 9.56
CA TYR A 64 -12.14 -4.87 8.61
C TYR A 64 -11.03 -5.39 7.69
N ASP A 65 -10.43 -6.54 8.01
CA ASP A 65 -9.22 -7.02 7.33
C ASP A 65 -9.42 -7.24 5.82
N GLU A 66 -10.61 -7.66 5.38
CA GLU A 66 -10.87 -7.82 3.95
C GLU A 66 -10.95 -6.48 3.21
N ALA A 67 -11.53 -5.44 3.82
CA ALA A 67 -11.55 -4.11 3.22
C ALA A 67 -10.13 -3.52 3.13
N ILE A 68 -9.33 -3.71 4.18
CA ILE A 68 -7.92 -3.31 4.25
C ILE A 68 -7.11 -4.00 3.14
N LYS A 69 -7.21 -5.33 3.02
CA LYS A 69 -6.53 -6.08 1.95
C LYS A 69 -6.97 -5.63 0.55
N SER A 70 -8.28 -5.40 0.36
CA SER A 70 -8.80 -4.92 -0.93
C SER A 70 -8.15 -3.60 -1.33
N ARG A 71 -8.06 -2.64 -0.40
CA ARG A 71 -7.43 -1.35 -0.67
C ARG A 71 -5.95 -1.49 -1.01
N MET A 72 -5.21 -2.33 -0.28
CA MET A 72 -3.80 -2.61 -0.59
C MET A 72 -3.63 -3.19 -2.00
N MET A 73 -4.54 -4.08 -2.40
CA MET A 73 -4.52 -4.69 -3.73
C MET A 73 -4.84 -3.67 -4.83
N GLU A 74 -5.78 -2.76 -4.60
CA GLU A 74 -6.07 -1.64 -5.51
C GLU A 74 -4.84 -0.76 -5.74
N LEU A 75 -4.20 -0.30 -4.67
CA LEU A 75 -2.99 0.54 -4.72
C LEU A 75 -1.86 -0.18 -5.48
N LYS A 76 -1.64 -1.47 -5.19
CA LYS A 76 -0.66 -2.30 -5.91
C LYS A 76 -0.98 -2.37 -7.41
N ASN A 77 -2.24 -2.59 -7.76
CA ASN A 77 -2.67 -2.70 -9.16
C ASN A 77 -2.55 -1.36 -9.90
N GLU A 78 -2.82 -0.24 -9.23
CA GLU A 78 -2.63 1.09 -9.78
C GLU A 78 -1.15 1.36 -10.10
N ALA A 79 -0.25 1.07 -9.15
CA ALA A 79 1.19 1.19 -9.35
C ALA A 79 1.68 0.32 -10.51
N ALA A 80 1.19 -0.92 -10.62
CA ALA A 80 1.52 -1.82 -11.71
C ALA A 80 1.06 -1.26 -13.08
N LYS A 81 -0.17 -0.74 -13.17
CA LYS A 81 -0.70 -0.11 -14.38
C LYS A 81 0.15 1.09 -14.80
N TRP A 82 0.53 1.94 -13.86
CA TRP A 82 1.36 3.11 -14.13
C TRP A 82 2.74 2.72 -14.70
N LEU A 83 3.36 1.66 -14.15
CA LEU A 83 4.62 1.13 -14.66
C LEU A 83 4.48 0.60 -16.09
N THR A 84 3.41 -0.15 -16.38
CA THR A 84 3.14 -0.66 -17.73
C THR A 84 2.94 0.46 -18.75
N GLN A 85 2.15 1.49 -18.41
CA GLN A 85 1.93 2.65 -19.27
C GLN A 85 3.23 3.41 -19.57
N ARG A 86 4.08 3.59 -18.55
CA ARG A 86 5.38 4.23 -18.72
C ARG A 86 6.29 3.45 -19.68
N ASN A 87 6.31 2.13 -19.57
CA ASN A 87 7.09 1.28 -20.46
C ASN A 87 6.59 1.36 -21.92
N ALA A 88 5.26 1.36 -22.12
CA ALA A 88 4.67 1.53 -23.45
C ALA A 88 5.04 2.89 -24.06
N ALA A 89 4.97 3.98 -23.28
CA ALA A 89 5.34 5.32 -23.74
C ALA A 89 6.83 5.43 -24.12
N LYS A 90 7.72 4.77 -23.37
CA LYS A 90 9.16 4.70 -23.73
C LYS A 90 9.39 3.93 -25.03
N SER A 91 8.72 2.79 -25.20
CA SER A 91 8.81 1.99 -26.44
C SER A 91 8.32 2.77 -27.66
N GLN A 92 7.22 3.51 -27.52
CA GLN A 92 6.71 4.40 -28.58
C GLN A 92 7.72 5.50 -28.92
N ARG A 93 8.27 6.23 -27.94
CA ARG A 93 9.29 7.26 -28.20
C ARG A 93 10.53 6.70 -28.90
N SER A 94 11.02 5.54 -28.47
CA SER A 94 12.17 4.88 -29.08
C SER A 94 11.92 4.51 -30.55
N ALA A 95 10.72 4.06 -30.91
CA ALA A 95 10.37 3.74 -32.29
C ALA A 95 10.28 4.99 -33.19
N TYR A 96 9.79 6.12 -32.66
CA TYR A 96 9.77 7.39 -33.40
C TYR A 96 11.17 8.02 -33.54
N GLU A 97 12.02 7.95 -32.52
CA GLU A 97 13.40 8.47 -32.59
C GLU A 97 14.32 7.63 -33.48
N MET A 98 14.12 6.30 -33.56
CA MET A 98 14.89 5.44 -34.47
C MET A 98 14.59 5.75 -35.95
N ASN A 99 13.35 6.11 -36.28
CA ASN A 99 12.98 6.50 -37.64
C ASN A 99 13.52 7.88 -38.05
N TYR A 100 13.65 8.81 -37.10
CA TYR A 100 14.23 10.15 -37.37
C TYR A 100 15.77 10.15 -37.47
N SER A 101 16.44 9.20 -36.82
CA SER A 101 17.91 9.09 -36.84
C SER A 101 18.45 8.33 -38.05
N ALA A 102 17.67 7.42 -38.65
CA ALA A 102 18.06 6.72 -39.88
C ALA A 102 18.12 7.66 -41.11
N ASP A 103 17.28 8.70 -41.14
CA ASP A 103 17.20 9.66 -42.28
C ASP A 103 18.16 10.87 -42.12
N SER A 104 18.79 11.03 -40.95
CA SER A 104 19.74 12.13 -40.68
C SER A 104 21.22 11.78 -40.94
N MET A 105 21.54 10.55 -41.35
CA MET A 105 22.92 10.12 -41.65
C MET A 105 23.40 10.46 -43.09
N LEU A 106 22.66 11.31 -43.83
CA LEU A 106 22.94 11.65 -45.23
C LEU A 106 23.36 13.11 -45.48
N MET A 107 23.76 13.86 -44.45
CA MET A 107 24.27 15.23 -44.62
C MET A 107 25.59 15.46 -43.89
N ASP A 108 26.69 14.83 -44.35
CA ASP A 108 27.98 15.55 -44.41
C ASP A 108 29.04 14.87 -45.32
N ARG A 109 28.71 14.69 -46.61
CA ARG A 109 29.74 14.40 -47.62
C ARG A 109 29.46 15.18 -48.90
N LYS A 110 29.77 16.48 -48.89
CA LYS A 110 30.11 17.20 -50.11
C LYS A 110 31.34 18.08 -49.88
N LYS A 111 32.35 17.78 -50.72
CA LYS A 111 33.59 18.48 -51.08
C LYS A 111 33.82 19.88 -50.55
#